data_AF-A0A1I4FVG5-F1
#
_entry.id   AF-A0A1I4FVG5-F1
#
_cell.length_a   1.000
_cell.length_b   1.000
_cell.length_c   1.000
_cell.angle_alpha   90.00
_cell.angle_beta   90.00
_cell.angle_gamma   90.00
#
_symmetry.space_group_name_H-M   'P 1'
#
loop_
_entity.id
_entity.type
_entity.pdbx_description
1 polymer ?
#
loop_
_entity_poly.entity_id
_entity_poly.type
_entity_poly.pdbx_seq_one_letter_code
_entity_poly.pdbx_strand_id
1 'polypeptide(L)'
;MRQLIAITLALFLLAACVPDATIRTTSDQLSGEYHSGDGLGRSVTVVLRPDHTFESDWQGCLGVYGTARGTWQLQGDQLVFAPVEEDRDLVGFLRQATTVRHDGRLGFARGADVKGEKVNARLVFLKQPASR
;
A
#
# COMPACT_ATOMS: atom_id res chain seq x y z
N MET A 1 40.06 33.51 -34.04
CA MET A 1 39.78 32.34 -33.18
C MET A 1 39.45 32.80 -31.78
N ARG A 2 38.17 32.76 -31.39
CA ARG A 2 37.69 32.74 -30.00
C ARG A 2 36.19 32.41 -30.06
N GLN A 3 35.88 31.13 -29.99
CA GLN A 3 34.49 30.67 -29.92
C GLN A 3 33.96 30.93 -28.51
N LEU A 4 32.80 31.58 -28.44
CA LEU A 4 32.05 31.83 -27.22
C LEU A 4 31.43 30.51 -26.73
N ILE A 5 31.68 30.20 -25.46
CA ILE A 5 31.20 29.01 -24.77
C ILE A 5 29.69 29.20 -24.50
N ALA A 6 28.85 28.43 -25.18
CA ALA A 6 27.44 28.31 -24.85
C ALA A 6 27.32 27.38 -23.63
N ILE A 7 26.98 27.96 -22.47
CA ILE A 7 26.64 27.21 -21.26
C ILE A 7 25.19 26.74 -21.40
N THR A 8 25.01 25.53 -21.91
CA THR A 8 23.71 24.87 -21.99
C THR A 8 23.37 24.30 -20.62
N LEU A 9 22.53 25.00 -19.85
CA LEU A 9 21.96 24.53 -18.59
C LEU A 9 20.89 23.46 -18.91
N ALA A 10 21.34 22.21 -19.11
CA ALA A 10 20.45 21.07 -19.28
C ALA A 10 19.85 20.69 -17.92
N LEU A 11 18.64 21.20 -17.65
CA LEU A 11 17.83 20.80 -16.51
C LEU A 11 17.33 19.36 -16.74
N PHE A 12 18.10 18.38 -16.27
CA PHE A 12 17.70 16.97 -16.26
C PHE A 12 16.49 16.80 -15.32
N LEU A 13 15.29 16.78 -15.90
CA LEU A 13 14.10 16.19 -15.28
C LEU A 13 14.33 14.68 -15.17
N LEU A 14 15.11 14.26 -14.18
CA LEU A 14 15.12 12.88 -13.76
C LEU A 14 13.73 12.58 -13.20
N ALA A 15 12.95 11.79 -13.94
CA ALA A 15 11.86 11.03 -13.38
C ALA A 15 12.47 10.10 -12.32
N ALA A 16 12.64 10.62 -11.10
CA ALA A 16 13.02 9.82 -9.96
C ALA A 16 11.85 8.89 -9.71
N CYS A 17 11.95 7.66 -10.19
CA CYS A 17 11.18 6.54 -9.66
C CYS A 17 11.64 6.44 -8.19
N VAL A 18 10.91 7.11 -7.30
CA VAL A 18 11.23 7.09 -5.87
C VAL A 18 11.00 5.66 -5.44
N PRO A 19 12.05 4.92 -5.03
CA PRO A 19 11.87 3.55 -4.60
C PRO A 19 10.92 3.50 -3.41
N ASP A 20 10.18 2.40 -3.29
CA ASP A 20 9.35 2.13 -2.12
C ASP A 20 10.17 2.31 -0.85
N ALA A 21 9.86 3.37 -0.12
CA ALA A 21 10.49 3.65 1.15
C ALA A 21 9.56 3.17 2.25
N THR A 22 10.08 2.36 3.17
CA THR A 22 9.44 2.21 4.48
C THR A 22 9.35 3.57 5.13
N ILE A 23 8.16 3.95 5.60
CA ILE A 23 7.93 5.24 6.23
C ILE A 23 7.38 5.04 7.64
N ARG A 24 7.64 6.02 8.51
CA ARG A 24 6.89 6.18 9.76
C ARG A 24 5.70 7.10 9.52
N THR A 25 4.59 6.81 10.18
CA THR A 25 3.34 7.57 10.10
C THR A 25 2.55 7.39 11.41
N THR A 26 1.33 7.95 11.49
CA THR A 26 0.44 7.81 12.63
C THR A 26 -0.80 6.99 12.27
N SER A 27 -1.48 6.43 13.26
CA SER A 27 -2.76 5.73 13.07
C SER A 27 -3.80 6.60 12.35
N ASP A 28 -3.86 7.89 12.70
CA ASP A 28 -4.82 8.83 12.11
C ASP A 28 -4.55 9.05 10.62
N GLN A 29 -3.28 9.23 10.25
CA GLN A 29 -2.87 9.36 8.85
C GLN A 29 -3.12 8.07 8.06
N LEU A 30 -3.11 6.94 8.75
CA LEU A 30 -3.20 5.61 8.17
C LEU A 30 -4.64 5.09 8.08
N SER A 31 -5.58 5.68 8.81
CA SER A 31 -7.01 5.37 8.64
C SER A 31 -7.50 5.74 7.24
N GLY A 32 -8.30 4.90 6.60
CA GLY A 32 -8.83 5.08 5.26
C GLY A 32 -8.97 3.78 4.48
N GLU A 33 -9.36 3.92 3.21
CA GLU A 33 -9.49 2.81 2.28
C GLU A 33 -8.20 2.59 1.50
N TYR A 34 -7.84 1.33 1.30
CA TYR A 34 -6.65 0.90 0.58
C TYR A 34 -7.04 -0.14 -0.45
N HIS A 35 -6.37 -0.11 -1.60
CA HIS A 35 -6.59 -1.09 -2.66
C HIS A 35 -5.26 -1.69 -3.11
N SER A 36 -5.26 -3.00 -3.32
CA SER A 36 -4.18 -3.71 -3.98
C SER A 36 -4.73 -4.62 -5.06
N GLY A 37 -4.23 -4.47 -6.28
CA GLY A 37 -4.73 -5.23 -7.41
C GLY A 37 -4.49 -4.51 -8.73
N ASP A 38 -4.53 -5.29 -9.82
CA ASP A 38 -4.45 -4.79 -11.19
C ASP A 38 -5.80 -4.90 -11.94
N GLY A 39 -6.84 -5.37 -11.24
CA GLY A 39 -8.16 -5.61 -11.85
C GLY A 39 -8.21 -6.87 -12.73
N LEU A 40 -7.13 -7.65 -12.81
CA LEU A 40 -7.03 -8.86 -13.63
C LEU A 40 -7.03 -10.13 -12.76
N GLY A 41 -8.00 -10.23 -11.85
CA GLY A 41 -8.21 -11.41 -10.99
C GLY A 41 -7.75 -11.25 -9.53
N ARG A 42 -7.07 -10.14 -9.20
CA ARG A 42 -6.79 -9.73 -7.82
C ARG A 42 -7.23 -8.30 -7.61
N SER A 43 -8.23 -8.09 -6.75
CA SER A 43 -8.68 -6.78 -6.31
C SER A 43 -9.05 -6.89 -4.84
N VAL A 44 -8.12 -6.50 -3.97
CA VAL A 44 -8.33 -6.55 -2.52
C VAL A 44 -8.46 -5.15 -1.98
N THR A 45 -9.57 -4.87 -1.32
CA THR A 45 -9.78 -3.62 -0.60
C THR A 45 -9.60 -3.87 0.90
N VAL A 46 -8.99 -2.91 1.59
CA VAL A 46 -8.83 -2.92 3.05
C VAL A 46 -9.24 -1.54 3.56
N VAL A 47 -10.19 -1.51 4.48
CA VAL A 47 -10.62 -0.29 5.16
C VAL A 47 -10.07 -0.32 6.58
N LEU A 48 -9.19 0.62 6.90
CA LEU A 48 -8.67 0.84 8.26
C LEU A 48 -9.47 1.98 8.90
N ARG A 49 -10.30 1.66 9.88
CA ARG A 49 -11.13 2.67 10.56
C ARG A 49 -10.36 3.36 11.68
N PRO A 50 -10.68 4.63 12.00
CA PRO A 50 -10.07 5.39 13.10
C PRO A 50 -10.23 4.75 14.48
N ASP A 51 -11.23 3.88 14.66
CA ASP A 51 -11.48 3.14 15.91
C ASP A 51 -10.62 1.85 16.03
N HIS A 52 -9.60 1.71 15.18
CA HIS A 52 -8.71 0.55 15.12
C HIS A 52 -9.38 -0.77 14.67
N THR A 53 -10.57 -0.70 14.07
CA THR A 53 -11.16 -1.85 13.37
C THR A 53 -10.77 -1.86 11.90
N PHE A 54 -10.78 -3.03 11.26
CA PHE A 54 -10.62 -3.16 9.83
C PHE A 54 -11.66 -4.08 9.21
N GLU A 55 -11.95 -3.83 7.94
CA GLU A 55 -12.67 -4.75 7.05
C GLU A 55 -11.88 -4.90 5.76
N SER A 56 -12.00 -6.06 5.13
CA SER A 56 -11.39 -6.33 3.84
C SER A 56 -12.26 -7.28 3.04
N ASP A 57 -12.28 -7.08 1.73
CA ASP A 57 -12.84 -8.01 0.77
C ASP A 57 -11.86 -8.22 -0.40
N TRP A 58 -11.90 -9.44 -0.93
CA TRP A 58 -11.26 -9.77 -2.20
C TRP A 58 -12.35 -9.93 -3.24
N GLN A 59 -12.32 -9.12 -4.29
CA GLN A 59 -13.22 -9.21 -5.43
C GLN A 59 -12.50 -9.76 -6.66
N GLY A 60 -13.19 -10.64 -7.38
CA GLY A 60 -12.79 -11.09 -8.70
C GLY A 60 -13.98 -11.07 -9.67
N CYS A 61 -13.75 -11.51 -10.90
CA CYS A 61 -14.77 -11.44 -11.96
C CYS A 61 -16.06 -12.23 -11.63
N LEU A 62 -15.97 -13.23 -10.75
CA LEU A 62 -17.10 -14.09 -10.37
C LEU A 62 -17.71 -13.73 -9.00
N GLY A 63 -17.34 -12.57 -8.44
CA GLY A 63 -17.87 -12.07 -7.17
C GLY A 63 -16.81 -11.94 -6.07
N VAL A 64 -17.27 -11.93 -4.81
CA VAL A 64 -16.40 -11.85 -3.64
C VAL A 64 -15.73 -13.20 -3.44
N TYR A 65 -14.40 -13.24 -3.31
CA TYR A 65 -13.57 -14.44 -3.13
C TYR A 65 -13.09 -14.62 -1.68
N GLY A 66 -13.16 -13.58 -0.87
CA GLY A 66 -12.78 -13.62 0.54
C GLY A 66 -13.29 -12.38 1.27
N THR A 67 -13.61 -12.51 2.56
CA THR A 67 -13.81 -11.38 3.48
C THR A 67 -12.98 -11.55 4.74
N ALA A 68 -12.60 -10.45 5.38
CA ALA A 68 -11.98 -10.46 6.69
C ALA A 68 -12.36 -9.22 7.49
N ARG A 69 -12.52 -9.36 8.80
CA ARG A 69 -12.69 -8.24 9.73
C ARG A 69 -12.01 -8.50 11.07
N GLY A 70 -11.67 -7.43 11.77
CA GLY A 70 -11.05 -7.50 13.09
C GLY A 70 -10.45 -6.16 13.49
N THR A 71 -9.32 -6.21 14.18
CA THR A 71 -8.61 -5.00 14.63
C THR A 71 -7.25 -4.87 14.00
N TRP A 72 -6.74 -3.63 13.95
CA TRP A 72 -5.39 -3.34 13.50
C TRP A 72 -4.67 -2.41 14.49
N GLN A 73 -3.35 -2.49 14.53
CA GLN A 73 -2.50 -1.62 15.33
C GLN A 73 -1.26 -1.20 14.53
N LEU A 74 -0.78 0.01 14.78
CA LEU A 74 0.49 0.51 14.24
C LEU A 74 1.57 0.47 15.33
N GLN A 75 2.67 -0.24 15.04
CA GLN A 75 3.83 -0.40 15.90
C GLN A 75 5.07 0.10 15.13
N GLY A 76 5.38 1.39 15.25
CA GLY A 76 6.43 2.02 14.45
C GLY A 76 6.03 2.13 12.98
N ASP A 77 6.64 1.31 12.12
CA ASP A 77 6.29 1.18 10.70
C ASP A 77 5.55 -0.14 10.39
N GLN A 78 5.22 -0.93 11.43
CA GLN A 78 4.54 -2.21 11.29
C GLN A 78 3.05 -2.08 11.60
N LEU A 79 2.23 -2.50 10.65
CA LEU A 79 0.81 -2.78 10.81
C LEU A 79 0.65 -4.23 11.28
N VAL A 80 0.02 -4.42 12.43
CA VAL A 80 -0.36 -5.74 12.95
C VAL A 80 -1.87 -5.89 12.87
N PHE A 81 -2.33 -6.94 12.21
CA PHE A 81 -3.74 -7.28 12.07
C PHE A 81 -4.08 -8.45 12.99
N ALA A 82 -5.21 -8.33 13.68
CA ALA A 82 -5.81 -9.40 14.47
C ALA A 82 -7.24 -9.65 13.96
N PRO A 83 -7.39 -10.49 12.91
CA PRO A 83 -8.71 -10.83 12.38
C PRO A 83 -9.49 -11.67 13.39
N VAL A 84 -10.77 -11.36 13.54
CA VAL A 84 -11.72 -12.13 14.35
C VAL A 84 -12.61 -13.02 13.48
N GLU A 85 -12.78 -12.62 12.22
CA GLU A 85 -13.50 -13.39 11.21
C GLU A 85 -12.76 -13.28 9.87
N GLU A 86 -12.65 -14.41 9.20
CA GLU A 86 -12.05 -14.54 7.88
C GLU A 86 -12.76 -15.64 7.10
N ASP A 87 -12.91 -15.44 5.79
CA ASP A 87 -13.38 -16.48 4.90
C ASP A 87 -12.48 -16.62 3.67
N ARG A 88 -12.41 -17.86 3.17
CA ARG A 88 -11.81 -18.24 1.88
C ARG A 88 -10.44 -17.61 1.64
N ASP A 89 -10.27 -16.82 0.58
CA ASP A 89 -8.96 -16.32 0.14
C ASP A 89 -8.35 -15.29 1.09
N LEU A 90 -9.12 -14.78 2.06
CA LEU A 90 -8.60 -13.88 3.09
C LEU A 90 -8.21 -14.58 4.40
N VAL A 91 -8.39 -15.90 4.54
CA VAL A 91 -7.90 -16.65 5.72
C VAL A 91 -6.38 -16.56 5.81
N GLY A 92 -5.87 -15.97 6.90
CA GLY A 92 -4.43 -15.81 7.09
C GLY A 92 -3.79 -14.71 6.23
N PHE A 93 -4.56 -14.03 5.38
CA PHE A 93 -4.02 -13.13 4.36
C PHE A 93 -3.49 -11.82 4.95
N LEU A 94 -4.18 -11.27 5.97
CA LEU A 94 -3.78 -10.07 6.71
C LEU A 94 -3.31 -10.46 8.10
N ARG A 95 -2.01 -10.34 8.36
CA ARG A 95 -1.40 -10.56 9.68
C ARG A 95 -0.43 -9.46 10.05
N GLN A 96 0.49 -9.17 9.15
CA GLN A 96 1.49 -8.12 9.31
C GLN A 96 1.76 -7.42 7.99
N ALA A 97 2.00 -6.11 8.05
CA ALA A 97 2.40 -5.29 6.92
C ALA A 97 3.35 -4.19 7.35
N THR A 98 4.13 -3.67 6.41
CA THR A 98 5.01 -2.51 6.62
C THR A 98 4.41 -1.29 5.93
N THR A 99 4.42 -0.14 6.58
CA THR A 99 3.99 1.13 5.98
C THR A 99 5.01 1.63 4.98
N VAL A 100 4.53 1.94 3.78
CA VAL A 100 5.38 2.35 2.65
C VAL A 100 4.89 3.63 2.01
N ARG A 101 5.79 4.29 1.28
CA ARG A 101 5.45 5.31 0.30
C ARG A 101 5.82 4.80 -1.09
N HIS A 102 4.80 4.60 -1.92
CA HIS A 102 4.91 4.14 -3.31
C HIS A 102 4.37 5.23 -4.23
N ASP A 103 5.16 5.67 -5.21
CA ASP A 103 4.76 6.73 -6.15
C ASP A 103 4.17 7.98 -5.46
N GLY A 104 4.77 8.36 -4.33
CA GLY A 104 4.33 9.51 -3.51
C GLY A 104 3.05 9.28 -2.68
N ARG A 105 2.42 8.10 -2.79
CA ARG A 105 1.19 7.75 -2.06
C ARG A 105 1.51 6.94 -0.81
N LEU A 106 0.76 7.21 0.26
CA LEU A 106 0.77 6.38 1.46
C LEU A 106 0.19 5.00 1.13
N GLY A 107 0.82 3.96 1.65
CA GLY A 107 0.35 2.59 1.52
C GLY A 107 0.94 1.67 2.56
N PHE A 108 0.69 0.38 2.39
CA PHE A 108 1.40 -0.67 3.11
C PHE A 108 1.64 -1.89 2.21
N ALA A 109 2.68 -2.66 2.53
CA ALA A 109 2.98 -3.93 1.87
C ALA A 109 2.93 -5.05 2.90
N ARG A 110 2.21 -6.14 2.61
CA ARG A 110 2.13 -7.27 3.54
C ARG A 110 3.52 -7.87 3.74
N GLY A 111 3.83 -8.33 4.94
CA GLY A 111 5.12 -8.98 5.23
C GLY A 111 5.40 -10.16 4.29
N ALA A 112 4.35 -10.91 3.91
CA ALA A 112 4.45 -12.01 2.94
C ALA A 112 4.77 -11.58 1.50
N ASP A 113 4.54 -10.30 1.15
CA ASP A 113 4.77 -9.75 -0.19
C ASP A 113 6.11 -8.99 -0.30
N VAL A 114 6.79 -8.77 0.83
CA VAL A 114 8.11 -8.13 0.87
C VAL A 114 9.20 -9.20 0.73
N LYS A 115 10.08 -9.06 -0.27
CA LYS A 115 11.25 -9.94 -0.48
C LYS A 115 12.52 -9.16 -0.21
N GLY A 116 13.08 -9.32 0.99
CA GLY A 116 14.23 -8.51 1.44
C GLY A 116 13.81 -7.05 1.63
N GLU A 117 14.50 -6.12 0.96
CA GLU A 117 14.13 -4.69 0.94
C GLU A 117 13.23 -4.31 -0.25
N LYS A 118 12.85 -5.28 -1.09
CA LYS A 118 12.07 -5.01 -2.30
C LYS A 118 10.60 -5.31 -2.07
N VAL A 119 9.79 -4.30 -2.35
CA VAL A 119 8.33 -4.40 -2.39
C VAL A 119 7.92 -4.62 -3.85
N ASN A 120 7.06 -5.60 -4.10
CA ASN A 120 6.43 -5.74 -5.42
C ASN A 120 5.33 -4.68 -5.53
N ALA A 121 5.55 -3.67 -6.39
CA ALA A 121 4.62 -2.57 -6.64
C ALA A 121 3.16 -3.03 -6.86
N ARG A 122 2.95 -4.16 -7.55
CA ARG A 122 1.61 -4.70 -7.81
C ARG A 122 0.92 -5.25 -6.58
N LEU A 123 1.68 -5.51 -5.50
CA LEU A 123 1.23 -6.08 -4.24
C LEU A 123 1.09 -5.04 -3.12
N VAL A 124 1.41 -3.78 -3.40
CA VAL A 124 1.21 -2.68 -2.45
C VAL A 124 -0.27 -2.37 -2.32
N PHE A 125 -0.70 -2.12 -1.09
CA PHE A 125 -1.99 -1.55 -0.76
C PHE A 125 -1.84 -0.04 -0.74
N LEU A 126 -2.37 0.65 -1.73
CA LEU A 126 -2.28 2.10 -1.84
C LEU A 126 -3.53 2.76 -1.26
N LYS A 127 -3.32 3.78 -0.42
CA LYS A 127 -4.42 4.56 0.13
C LYS A 127 -5.19 5.24 -1.00
N GLN A 128 -6.49 5.05 -1.00
CA GLN A 128 -7.40 5.68 -1.96
C GLN A 128 -7.69 7.12 -1.53
N PRO A 129 -7.92 8.03 -2.48
CA PRO A 129 -8.48 9.35 -2.17
C PRO A 129 -9.80 9.18 -1.43
N ALA A 130 -10.09 10.05 -0.47
CA ALA A 130 -11.41 10.05 0.17
C ALA A 130 -12.49 10.26 -0.89
N SER A 131 -13.44 9.32 -0.96
CA SER A 131 -14.65 9.43 -1.77
C SER A 131 -15.38 10.72 -1.36
N ARG A 132 -15.58 11.64 -2.31
CA ARG A 132 -16.34 12.88 -2.09
C ARG A 132 -17.83 12.61 -2.04
#